data_AF-A0A9N9QY21-F1
#
_entry.id   AF-A0A9N9QY21-F1
#
_cell.length_a   1.000
_cell.length_b   1.000
_cell.length_c   1.000
_cell.angle_alpha   90.00
_cell.angle_beta   90.00
_cell.angle_gamma   90.00
#
_symmetry.space_group_name_H-M   'P 1'
#
loop_
_entity.id
_entity.type
_entity.pdbx_description
1 polymer ?
#
loop_
_entity_poly.entity_id
_entity_poly.type
_entity_poly.pdbx_seq_one_letter_code
_entity_poly.pdbx_strand_id
1 'polypeptide(L)'
;MKCKMFIHFPFHKLKLLAIQLFLGTDFLIIPIVMLTVFVSVSDNNEIEAYHLVASSRLGDSSVLLLDSRGCPTGQVDFPSFSRTRLGGTQRLSARFKAFRFPTSHVVRFAIMVRFCEGKCAQVRPYPIIN
;
A
#
# COMPACT_ATOMS: atom_id res chain seq x y z
N MET A 1 -14.01 -9.21 11.97
CA MET A 1 -14.19 -9.32 10.50
C MET A 1 -12.84 -9.14 9.81
N LYS A 2 -12.31 -10.15 9.09
CA LYS A 2 -11.06 -10.03 8.31
C LYS A 2 -11.42 -9.55 6.90
N CYS A 3 -11.21 -8.28 6.59
CA CYS A 3 -11.29 -7.80 5.20
C CYS A 3 -10.13 -8.42 4.41
N LYS A 4 -10.44 -9.28 3.44
CA LYS A 4 -9.48 -9.89 2.53
C LYS A 4 -9.92 -9.58 1.11
N MET A 5 -9.40 -8.48 0.55
CA MET A 5 -9.66 -8.09 -0.84
C MET A 5 -8.64 -8.82 -1.73
N PHE A 6 -9.12 -9.71 -2.59
CA PHE A 6 -8.30 -10.33 -3.64
C PHE A 6 -8.56 -9.58 -4.94
N ILE A 7 -7.49 -9.17 -5.62
CA ILE A 7 -7.61 -8.62 -6.97
C ILE A 7 -6.60 -9.36 -7.84
N HIS A 8 -7.08 -9.99 -8.92
CA HIS A 8 -6.31 -10.74 -9.90
C HIS A 8 -6.39 -9.99 -11.23
N PHE A 9 -5.25 -9.55 -11.79
CA PHE A 9 -5.20 -8.87 -13.08
C PHE A 9 -4.12 -9.46 -13.99
N PRO A 10 -4.36 -9.55 -15.31
CA PRO A 10 -3.36 -9.95 -16.29
C PRO A 10 -2.43 -8.79 -16.66
N PHE A 11 -1.18 -9.15 -17.00
CA PHE A 11 -0.03 -8.31 -17.27
C PHE A 11 -0.19 -7.37 -18.48
N HIS A 12 0.21 -6.09 -18.33
CA HIS A 12 1.45 -5.56 -18.97
C HIS A 12 1.67 -4.05 -18.76
N LYS A 13 0.69 -3.26 -18.25
CA LYS A 13 0.86 -1.78 -18.18
C LYS A 13 0.21 -1.04 -17.00
N LEU A 14 -0.36 -1.69 -15.97
CA LEU A 14 -0.91 -0.95 -14.83
C LEU A 14 0.14 -0.78 -13.72
N LYS A 15 0.73 0.42 -13.65
CA LYS A 15 1.61 0.84 -12.55
C LYS A 15 0.84 1.28 -11.29
N LEU A 16 -0.45 1.58 -11.43
CA LEU A 16 -1.30 2.15 -10.38
C LEU A 16 -2.41 1.17 -10.00
N LEU A 17 -2.49 0.82 -8.72
CA LEU A 17 -3.60 0.03 -8.17
C LEU A 17 -4.43 0.94 -7.25
N ALA A 18 -5.74 0.98 -7.49
CA ALA A 18 -6.70 1.71 -6.66
C ALA A 18 -7.50 0.72 -5.80
N ILE A 19 -7.50 0.91 -4.49
CA ILE A 19 -8.17 0.04 -3.51
C ILE A 19 -9.04 0.91 -2.61
N GLN A 20 -10.31 0.53 -2.41
CA GLN A 20 -11.22 1.28 -1.55
C GLN A 20 -11.53 0.50 -0.27
N LEU A 21 -11.37 1.16 0.87
CA LEU A 21 -11.71 0.65 2.21
C LEU A 21 -12.89 1.44 2.76
N PHE A 22 -13.95 0.73 3.17
CA PHE A 22 -15.10 1.29 3.87
C PHE A 22 -14.90 1.07 5.37
N LEU A 23 -14.99 2.16 6.13
CA LEU A 23 -14.85 2.16 7.57
C LEU A 23 -16.24 2.31 8.18
N GLY A 24 -16.73 1.25 8.83
CA GLY A 24 -18.02 1.26 9.52
C GLY A 24 -18.06 2.29 10.65
N THR A 25 -19.25 2.56 11.18
CA THR A 25 -19.48 3.62 12.18
C THR A 25 -19.09 3.24 13.61
N ASP A 26 -18.92 1.95 13.92
CA ASP A 26 -18.58 1.46 15.26
C ASP A 26 -17.06 1.43 15.51
N PHE A 27 -16.46 2.63 15.62
CA PHE A 27 -15.01 2.84 15.79
C PHE A 27 -14.57 3.00 17.27
N LEU A 28 -15.23 2.32 18.22
CA LEU A 28 -14.83 2.33 19.64
C LEU A 28 -13.45 1.70 19.89
N ILE A 29 -12.92 0.95 18.91
CA ILE A 29 -11.58 0.37 18.92
C ILE A 29 -10.97 0.66 17.54
N ILE A 30 -9.82 1.33 17.46
CA ILE A 30 -9.13 1.55 16.17
C ILE A 30 -8.68 0.19 15.64
N PRO A 31 -9.28 -0.36 14.57
CA PRO A 31 -8.94 -1.69 14.11
C PRO A 31 -7.58 -1.67 13.41
N ILE A 32 -6.78 -2.71 13.64
CA ILE A 32 -5.59 -3.00 12.84
C ILE A 32 -6.07 -3.61 11.52
N VAL A 33 -5.75 -2.94 10.41
CA VAL A 33 -6.09 -3.35 9.04
C VAL A 33 -4.84 -3.84 8.33
N MET A 34 -5.00 -4.83 7.46
CA MET A 34 -3.91 -5.36 6.63
C MET A 34 -4.20 -5.07 5.16
N LEU A 35 -3.37 -4.21 4.55
CA LEU A 35 -3.37 -4.02 3.10
C LEU A 35 -2.49 -5.10 2.48
N THR A 36 -3.04 -5.86 1.52
CA THR A 36 -2.28 -6.88 0.79
C THR A 36 -2.46 -6.68 -0.70
N VAL A 37 -1.34 -6.64 -1.42
CA VAL A 37 -1.29 -6.57 -2.87
C VAL A 37 -0.67 -7.86 -3.37
N PHE A 38 -1.36 -8.53 -4.31
CA PHE A 38 -0.88 -9.72 -4.99
C PHE A 38 -0.53 -9.36 -6.41
N VAL A 39 0.67 -9.75 -6.85
CA VAL A 39 1.12 -9.55 -8.22
C VAL A 39 1.71 -10.87 -8.69
N SER A 40 1.17 -11.41 -9.78
CA SER A 40 1.84 -12.48 -10.52
C SER A 40 3.01 -11.85 -11.26
N VAL A 41 4.19 -12.47 -11.21
CA VAL A 41 5.42 -11.94 -11.81
C VAL A 41 6.08 -13.06 -12.60
N SER A 42 6.63 -12.75 -13.78
CA SER A 42 7.46 -13.68 -14.55
C SER A 42 8.75 -14.02 -13.79
N ASP A 43 9.39 -15.14 -14.13
CA ASP A 43 10.54 -15.60 -13.37
C ASP A 43 11.71 -14.61 -13.40
N ASN A 44 12.29 -14.42 -12.20
CA ASN A 44 13.40 -13.53 -11.82
C ASN A 44 13.13 -12.04 -11.54
N ASN A 45 11.93 -11.49 -11.67
CA ASN A 45 11.68 -10.10 -11.26
C ASN A 45 11.22 -10.01 -9.80
N GLU A 46 11.51 -8.92 -9.09
CA GLU A 46 10.95 -8.57 -7.78
C GLU A 46 10.03 -7.34 -7.91
N ILE A 47 9.04 -7.22 -7.02
CA ILE A 47 8.16 -6.04 -6.95
C ILE A 47 8.45 -5.21 -5.71
N GLU A 48 8.21 -3.91 -5.83
CA GLU A 48 8.28 -2.98 -4.72
C GLU A 48 7.26 -1.87 -4.86
N ALA A 49 6.61 -1.52 -3.74
CA ALA A 49 5.78 -0.33 -3.65
C ALA A 49 6.65 0.88 -3.37
N TYR A 50 6.55 1.90 -4.22
CA TYR A 50 7.41 3.09 -4.11
C TYR A 50 6.62 4.40 -4.03
N HIS A 51 5.29 4.37 -4.02
CA HIS A 51 4.46 5.55 -3.80
C HIS A 51 3.07 5.09 -3.36
N LEU A 52 2.50 5.73 -2.34
CA LEU A 52 1.18 5.37 -1.82
C LEU A 52 0.47 6.61 -1.31
N VAL A 53 -0.68 6.91 -1.89
CA VAL A 53 -1.56 8.01 -1.46
C VAL A 53 -2.87 7.42 -0.96
N ALA A 54 -3.34 7.87 0.20
CA ALA A 54 -4.71 7.65 0.64
C ALA A 54 -5.53 8.91 0.41
N SER A 55 -6.77 8.76 -0.04
CA SER A 55 -7.68 9.86 -0.36
C SER A 55 -9.10 9.59 0.10
N SER A 56 -9.88 10.64 0.31
CA SER A 56 -11.32 10.54 0.58
C SER A 56 -12.08 9.95 -0.61
N ARG A 57 -13.37 9.63 -0.43
CA ARG A 57 -14.25 9.21 -1.54
C ARG A 57 -14.23 10.17 -2.73
N LEU A 58 -14.20 11.49 -2.48
CA LEU A 58 -14.28 12.51 -3.53
C LEU A 58 -12.90 12.96 -4.02
N GLY A 59 -11.82 12.59 -3.33
CA GLY A 59 -10.47 13.04 -3.64
C GLY A 59 -10.16 14.47 -3.19
N ASP A 60 -11.05 15.09 -2.42
CA ASP A 60 -10.92 16.44 -1.85
C ASP A 60 -10.00 16.50 -0.61
N SER A 61 -9.61 15.34 -0.07
CA SER A 61 -8.62 15.22 1.00
C SER A 61 -7.70 14.05 0.71
N SER A 62 -6.40 14.23 0.93
CA SER A 62 -5.40 13.19 0.68
C SER A 62 -4.25 13.24 1.69
N VAL A 63 -3.65 12.09 1.95
CA VAL A 63 -2.44 11.94 2.76
C VAL A 63 -1.44 11.06 2.04
N LEU A 64 -0.18 11.47 2.03
CA LEU A 64 0.90 10.72 1.41
C LEU A 64 1.44 9.71 2.43
N LEU A 65 1.27 8.41 2.16
CA LEU A 65 1.70 7.34 3.06
C LEU A 65 3.12 6.87 2.74
N LEU A 66 3.45 6.72 1.45
CA LEU A 66 4.80 6.44 0.99
C LEU A 66 5.27 7.51 0.00
N ASP A 67 6.45 8.08 0.23
CA ASP A 67 7.13 8.98 -0.71
C ASP A 67 7.54 8.24 -1.99
N SER A 68 8.09 8.94 -2.99
CA SER A 68 8.51 8.39 -4.29
C SER A 68 9.68 7.39 -4.23
N ARG A 69 10.28 7.19 -3.06
CA ARG A 69 11.36 6.21 -2.82
C ARG A 69 10.83 4.96 -2.12
N GLY A 70 9.55 4.94 -1.71
CA GLY A 70 8.94 3.88 -0.93
C GLY A 70 9.12 4.01 0.58
N CYS A 71 9.55 5.17 1.07
CA CYS A 71 9.67 5.42 2.51
C CYS A 71 8.34 5.90 3.12
N PRO A 72 7.96 5.40 4.30
CA PRO A 72 6.90 6.01 5.11
C PRO A 72 7.17 7.49 5.38
N THR A 73 6.15 8.33 5.24
CA THR A 73 6.26 9.78 5.48
C THR A 73 6.11 10.17 6.94
N GLY A 74 5.55 9.29 7.78
CA GLY A 74 5.23 9.58 9.17
C GLY A 74 3.99 10.45 9.40
N GLN A 75 3.30 10.91 8.34
CA GLN A 75 2.03 11.66 8.48
C GLN A 75 0.92 10.82 9.14
N VAL A 76 0.98 9.51 8.92
CA VAL A 76 0.14 8.49 9.55
C VAL A 76 1.06 7.34 9.95
N ASP A 77 0.70 6.62 11.02
CA ASP A 77 1.35 5.38 11.46
C ASP A 77 1.11 4.26 10.43
N PHE A 78 1.82 4.35 9.30
CA PHE A 78 1.78 3.41 8.19
C PHE A 78 3.20 2.85 7.95
N PRO A 79 3.40 1.52 8.01
CA PRO A 79 4.74 0.94 7.87
C PRO A 79 5.13 0.69 6.41
N SER A 80 6.40 0.37 6.19
CA SER A 80 6.88 -0.17 4.92
C SER A 80 6.22 -1.52 4.59
N PHE A 81 6.12 -1.84 3.29
CA PHE A 81 5.59 -3.14 2.85
C PHE A 81 6.56 -4.28 3.13
N SER A 82 6.04 -5.36 3.71
CA SER A 82 6.72 -6.66 3.76
C SER A 82 6.49 -7.41 2.45
N ARG A 83 7.57 -8.01 1.92
CA ARG A 83 7.59 -8.79 0.69
C ARG A 83 7.66 -10.29 1.00
N THR A 84 6.82 -11.07 0.34
CA THR A 84 6.89 -12.54 0.38
C THR A 84 6.61 -13.12 -1.00
N ARG A 85 7.21 -14.26 -1.32
CA ARG A 85 7.01 -14.99 -2.58
C ARG A 85 6.41 -16.37 -2.28
N LEU A 86 5.37 -16.75 -3.02
CA LEU A 86 4.73 -18.06 -2.93
C LEU A 86 4.35 -18.52 -4.34
N GLY A 87 4.95 -19.61 -4.83
CA GLY A 87 4.58 -20.25 -6.11
C GLY A 87 4.55 -19.28 -7.30
N GLY A 88 5.63 -18.52 -7.53
CA GLY A 88 5.71 -17.53 -8.63
C GLY A 88 4.92 -16.23 -8.39
N THR A 89 4.05 -16.19 -7.39
CA THR A 89 3.32 -14.97 -7.01
C THR A 89 4.10 -14.20 -5.96
N GLN A 90 4.18 -12.88 -6.13
CA GLN A 90 4.71 -11.97 -5.12
C GLN A 90 3.59 -11.24 -4.40
N ARG A 91 3.80 -11.05 -3.10
CA ARG A 91 2.84 -10.44 -2.19
C ARG A 91 3.52 -9.33 -1.41
N LEU A 92 2.96 -8.13 -1.53
CA LEU A 92 3.26 -6.98 -0.69
C LEU A 92 2.20 -6.86 0.39
N SER A 93 2.59 -6.77 1.66
CA SER A 93 1.63 -6.54 2.74
C SER A 93 2.12 -5.56 3.80
N ALA A 94 1.22 -4.70 4.27
CA ALA A 94 1.44 -3.76 5.36
C ALA A 94 0.28 -3.85 6.36
N ARG A 95 0.59 -3.85 7.65
CA ARG A 95 -0.40 -3.80 8.74
C ARG A 95 -0.36 -2.42 9.38
N PHE A 96 -1.48 -1.73 9.43
CA PHE A 96 -1.55 -0.35 9.91
C PHE A 96 -2.81 -0.14 10.74
N LYS A 97 -2.79 0.89 11.60
CA LYS A 97 -3.98 1.34 12.32
C LYS A 97 -4.91 2.03 11.33
N ALA A 98 -6.18 1.61 11.27
CA ALA A 98 -7.14 2.27 10.40
C ALA A 98 -7.29 3.75 10.76
N PHE A 99 -7.44 4.59 9.74
CA PHE A 99 -7.71 6.01 9.87
C PHE A 99 -8.79 6.40 8.86
N ARG A 100 -9.50 7.51 9.10
CA ARG A 100 -10.51 8.05 8.19
C ARG A 100 -10.28 9.54 7.95
N PHE A 101 -10.81 10.04 6.84
CA PHE A 101 -10.91 11.48 6.62
C PHE A 101 -12.13 12.04 7.39
N PRO A 102 -12.06 13.27 7.94
CA PRO A 102 -13.21 13.89 8.61
C PRO A 102 -14.45 13.96 7.71
N THR A 103 -14.23 14.18 6.41
CA THR A 103 -15.28 14.32 5.38
C THR A 103 -15.75 12.99 4.80
N SER A 104 -15.13 11.85 5.15
CA SER A 104 -15.43 10.58 4.49
C SER A 104 -15.16 9.33 5.32
N HIS A 105 -16.13 8.42 5.34
CA HIS A 105 -15.99 7.05 5.87
C HIS A 105 -15.31 6.08 4.89
N VAL A 106 -14.89 6.59 3.74
CA VAL A 106 -14.28 5.82 2.67
C VAL A 106 -12.87 6.34 2.46
N VAL A 107 -11.91 5.42 2.44
CA VAL A 107 -10.50 5.70 2.15
C VAL A 107 -10.10 4.95 0.89
N ARG A 108 -9.63 5.68 -0.12
CA ARG A 108 -9.10 5.15 -1.37
C ARG A 108 -7.59 5.19 -1.34
N PHE A 109 -6.96 4.05 -1.55
CA PHE A 109 -5.52 3.88 -1.64
C PHE A 109 -5.13 3.79 -3.10
N ALA A 110 -4.22 4.65 -3.53
CA ALA A 110 -3.59 4.63 -4.84
C ALA A 110 -2.11 4.28 -4.65
N ILE A 111 -1.72 3.07 -5.04
CA ILE A 111 -0.35 2.56 -4.86
C ILE A 111 0.34 2.43 -6.21
N MET A 112 1.59 2.88 -6.27
CA MET A 112 2.48 2.63 -7.40
C MET A 112 3.48 1.53 -7.07
N VAL A 113 3.59 0.58 -7.98
CA VAL A 113 4.54 -0.53 -7.89
C VAL A 113 5.56 -0.46 -9.02
N ARG A 114 6.81 -0.80 -8.72
CA ARG A 114 7.88 -0.98 -9.70
C ARG A 114 8.27 -2.45 -9.77
N PHE A 115 8.70 -2.85 -10.95
CA PHE A 115 9.28 -4.16 -11.22
C PHE A 115 10.79 -3.99 -11.34
N CYS A 116 11.53 -4.74 -10.54
CA CYS A 116 12.99 -4.76 -10.55
C CYS A 116 13.45 -6.02 -11.29
N GLU A 117 14.46 -5.88 -12.14
CA GLU A 117 15.16 -7.04 -12.70
C GLU A 117 15.99 -7.67 -11.57
N GLY A 118 15.66 -8.89 -11.16
CA GLY A 118 16.27 -9.50 -9.98
C GLY A 118 15.68 -8.95 -8.67
N LYS A 119 16.55 -8.61 -7.70
CA LYS A 119 16.16 -8.08 -6.39
C LYS A 119 16.08 -6.56 -6.41
N CYS A 120 15.04 -5.97 -5.84
CA CYS A 120 14.97 -4.53 -5.65
C CYS A 120 16.02 -4.07 -4.62
N ALA A 121 16.63 -2.91 -4.89
CA ALA A 121 17.52 -2.27 -3.94
C ALA A 121 16.81 -1.99 -2.61
N GLN A 122 17.55 -2.07 -1.50
CA GLN A 122 16.97 -1.69 -0.21
C GLN A 122 16.70 -0.20 -0.17
N VAL A 123 15.48 0.17 0.24
CA VAL A 123 15.10 1.56 0.50
C VAL A 123 16.01 2.10 1.60
N ARG A 124 16.78 3.15 1.29
CA ARG A 124 17.58 3.86 2.29
C ARG A 124 16.73 4.97 2.92
N PRO A 125 16.55 5.00 4.25
CA PRO A 125 15.89 6.11 4.93
C PRO A 125 16.58 7.44 4.63
N TYR A 126 15.87 8.56 4.81
CA TYR A 126 16.51 9.88 4.75
C TYR A 126 17.67 9.93 5.76
N PRO A 127 18.83 10.50 5.40
CA PRO A 127 19.86 10.81 6.39
C PRO A 127 19.24 11.75 7.42
N ILE A 128 19.35 11.41 8.70
CA ILE A 128 19.03 12.32 9.79
C ILE A 128 20.07 13.44 9.72
N ILE A 129 19.73 14.56 9.10
CA ILE A 129 20.51 15.79 9.20
C ILE A 129 20.34 16.27 10.64
N ASN A 130 21.40 16.15 11.42
CA ASN A 130 21.48 16.58 12.82
C ASN A 130 22.01 18.01 12.89
#